data_AF-A0A2R6EZI8-F1
#
_entry.id   AF-A0A2R6EZI8-F1
#
_cell.length_a   1.000
_cell.length_b   1.000
_cell.length_c   1.000
_cell.angle_alpha   90.00
_cell.angle_beta   90.00
_cell.angle_gamma   90.00
#
_symmetry.space_group_name_H-M   'P 1'
#
loop_
_entity.id
_entity.type
_entity.pdbx_description
1 polymer ?
#
loop_
_entity_poly.entity_id
_entity_poly.type
_entity_poly.pdbx_seq_one_letter_code
_entity_poly.pdbx_strand_id
1 'polypeptide(L)'
;MTTVIKVGGARAVDPAGALADVASLVEDGEQVVVVHGGSTKVDETLERLGLEPEYVETPSGVVGRFTDETTMEVFEMVFGHLNTRLVAGLQSEGVDAVGLNGVDGTLLYGPRKSAVRVVKDGTKKIRRGDHSGTIKQVNGDLLRSLL
;
A
#
# COMPACT_ATOMS: atom_id res chain seq x y z
N MET A 1 -21.03 -11.71 -4.09
CA MET A 1 -20.40 -11.26 -2.82
C MET A 1 -18.97 -10.88 -3.19
N THR A 2 -18.41 -9.82 -2.60
CA THR A 2 -17.04 -9.39 -2.92
C THR A 2 -16.11 -9.75 -1.79
N THR A 3 -15.08 -10.54 -2.07
CA THR A 3 -14.07 -10.97 -1.11
C THR A 3 -12.86 -10.03 -1.22
N VAL A 4 -12.45 -9.42 -0.10
CA VAL A 4 -11.31 -8.48 -0.07
C VAL A 4 -10.13 -9.14 0.65
N ILE A 5 -9.01 -9.29 -0.06
CA ILE A 5 -7.82 -9.99 0.44
C ILE A 5 -6.68 -8.99 0.60
N LYS A 6 -6.04 -8.98 1.78
CA LYS A 6 -4.87 -8.15 2.06
C LYS A 6 -3.59 -8.98 2.05
N VAL A 7 -2.77 -8.85 1.01
CA VAL A 7 -1.42 -9.43 0.94
C VAL A 7 -0.45 -8.51 1.69
N GLY A 8 0.23 -9.04 2.70
CA GLY A 8 1.21 -8.29 3.52
C GLY A 8 2.41 -7.78 2.71
N GLY A 9 3.13 -6.80 3.27
CA GLY A 9 4.32 -6.21 2.63
C GLY A 9 5.63 -6.47 3.37
N ALA A 10 5.63 -7.40 4.32
CA ALA A 10 6.79 -7.77 5.12
C ALA A 10 7.68 -8.76 4.34
N ARG A 11 8.99 -8.76 4.63
CA ARG A 11 9.99 -9.63 3.95
C ARG A 11 9.58 -11.10 3.84
N ALA A 12 8.94 -11.65 4.87
CA ALA A 12 8.57 -13.05 4.94
C ALA A 12 7.30 -13.42 4.16
N VAL A 13 6.62 -12.44 3.55
CA VAL A 13 5.40 -12.69 2.77
C VAL A 13 5.77 -13.12 1.36
N ASP A 14 5.45 -14.35 1.03
CA ASP A 14 5.44 -14.85 -0.34
C ASP A 14 3.99 -14.80 -0.88
N PRO A 15 3.70 -14.03 -1.95
CA PRO A 15 2.35 -13.91 -2.48
C PRO A 15 1.88 -15.17 -3.22
N ALA A 16 2.76 -16.09 -3.63
CA ALA A 16 2.41 -17.17 -4.57
C ALA A 16 1.17 -17.98 -4.16
N GLY A 17 1.13 -18.44 -2.89
CA GLY A 17 -0.03 -19.17 -2.38
C GLY A 17 -1.32 -18.33 -2.39
N ALA A 18 -1.23 -17.05 -2.04
CA ALA A 18 -2.37 -16.15 -2.06
C ALA A 18 -2.88 -15.88 -3.49
N LEU A 19 -2.01 -15.88 -4.50
CA LEU A 19 -2.42 -15.73 -5.91
C LEU A 19 -3.18 -16.97 -6.41
N ALA A 20 -2.71 -18.17 -6.04
CA ALA A 20 -3.40 -19.41 -6.35
C ALA A 20 -4.79 -19.48 -5.67
N ASP A 21 -4.88 -19.05 -4.41
CA ASP A 21 -6.16 -18.97 -3.69
C ASP A 21 -7.11 -17.97 -4.35
N VAL A 22 -6.61 -16.80 -4.81
CA VAL A 22 -7.41 -15.83 -5.57
C VAL A 22 -7.93 -16.46 -6.86
N ALA A 23 -7.10 -17.20 -7.59
CA ALA A 23 -7.51 -17.86 -8.82
C ALA A 23 -8.65 -18.86 -8.58
N SER A 24 -8.53 -19.70 -7.55
CA SER A 24 -9.59 -20.64 -7.16
C SER A 24 -10.91 -19.93 -6.83
N LEU A 25 -10.86 -18.82 -6.09
CA LEU A 25 -12.08 -18.06 -5.77
C LEU A 25 -12.73 -17.46 -7.02
N VAL A 26 -11.93 -16.94 -7.96
CA VAL A 26 -12.43 -16.40 -9.22
C VAL A 26 -13.02 -17.49 -10.10
N GLU A 27 -12.40 -18.67 -10.17
CA GLU A 27 -12.94 -19.85 -10.87
C GLU A 27 -14.30 -20.30 -10.31
N ASP A 28 -14.49 -20.19 -8.99
CA ASP A 28 -15.76 -20.46 -8.31
C ASP A 28 -16.81 -19.35 -8.51
N GLY A 29 -16.47 -18.29 -9.24
CA GLY A 29 -17.36 -17.18 -9.58
C GLY A 29 -17.43 -16.07 -8.52
N GLU A 30 -16.48 -16.02 -7.58
CA GLU A 30 -16.40 -14.91 -6.63
C GLU A 30 -15.75 -13.66 -7.23
N GLN A 31 -16.26 -12.49 -6.81
CA GLN A 31 -15.61 -11.21 -7.12
C GLN A 31 -14.54 -10.95 -6.07
N VAL A 32 -13.27 -10.85 -6.48
CA VAL A 32 -12.14 -10.70 -5.54
C VAL A 32 -11.46 -9.34 -5.74
N VAL A 33 -11.17 -8.65 -4.63
CA VAL A 33 -10.34 -7.44 -4.60
C VAL A 33 -9.09 -7.71 -3.78
N VAL A 34 -7.91 -7.58 -4.40
CA VAL A 34 -6.62 -7.74 -3.73
C VAL A 34 -6.04 -6.38 -3.37
N VAL A 35 -5.68 -6.19 -2.10
CA VAL A 35 -4.92 -5.05 -1.60
C VAL A 35 -3.54 -5.55 -1.19
N HIS A 36 -2.46 -4.87 -1.57
CA HIS A 36 -1.11 -5.28 -1.20
C HIS A 36 -0.37 -4.23 -0.35
N GLY A 37 0.68 -4.67 0.34
CA GLY A 37 1.65 -3.80 0.99
C GLY A 37 2.96 -3.73 0.22
N GLY A 38 3.97 -3.12 0.83
CA GLY A 38 5.33 -3.06 0.27
C GLY A 38 6.36 -2.44 1.21
N SER A 39 6.09 -2.34 2.51
CA SER A 39 6.90 -1.56 3.45
C SER A 39 8.37 -1.99 3.49
N THR A 40 8.64 -3.29 3.56
CA THR A 40 10.02 -3.81 3.52
C THR A 40 10.72 -3.43 2.22
N LYS A 41 10.00 -3.48 1.09
CA LYS A 41 10.61 -3.15 -0.21
C LYS A 41 10.92 -1.66 -0.34
N VAL A 42 10.12 -0.80 0.29
CA VAL A 42 10.40 0.64 0.39
C VAL A 42 11.67 0.86 1.22
N ASP A 43 11.81 0.22 2.38
CA ASP A 43 13.02 0.30 3.21
C ASP A 43 14.26 -0.11 2.41
N GLU A 44 14.23 -1.30 1.80
CA GLU A 44 15.34 -1.81 0.99
C GLU A 44 15.69 -0.91 -0.20
N THR A 45 14.71 -0.22 -0.78
CA THR A 45 14.95 0.68 -1.91
C THR A 45 15.55 2.00 -1.46
N LEU A 46 15.09 2.57 -0.34
CA LEU A 46 15.70 3.75 0.28
C LEU A 46 17.16 3.48 0.64
N GLU A 47 17.44 2.35 1.32
CA GLU A 47 18.80 1.96 1.71
C GLU A 47 19.73 1.82 0.50
N ARG A 48 19.24 1.21 -0.59
CA ARG A 48 20.00 1.09 -1.85
C ARG A 48 20.29 2.44 -2.52
N LEU A 49 19.48 3.46 -2.26
CA LEU A 49 19.69 4.83 -2.72
C LEU A 49 20.54 5.67 -1.74
N GLY A 50 21.00 5.07 -0.63
CA GLY A 50 21.76 5.77 0.41
C GLY A 50 20.90 6.67 1.29
N LEU A 51 19.59 6.41 1.33
CA LEU A 51 18.62 7.14 2.15
C LEU A 51 18.21 6.28 3.35
N GLU A 52 18.23 6.85 4.54
CA GLU A 52 17.83 6.15 5.77
C GLU A 52 16.29 6.16 5.91
N PRO A 53 15.63 4.99 6.03
CA PRO A 53 14.21 4.96 6.35
C PRO A 53 13.91 5.58 7.71
N GLU A 54 13.02 6.56 7.74
CA GLU A 54 12.68 7.24 8.98
C GLU A 54 11.30 6.84 9.50
N TYR A 55 11.21 6.56 10.80
CA TYR A 55 9.98 6.22 11.49
C TYR A 55 9.71 7.21 12.63
N VAL A 56 8.43 7.54 12.81
CA VAL A 56 7.94 8.45 13.85
C VAL A 56 6.83 7.80 14.65
N GLU A 57 6.81 8.06 15.95
CA GLU A 57 5.77 7.60 16.86
C GLU A 57 4.82 8.74 17.24
N THR A 58 3.52 8.52 17.08
CA THR A 58 2.47 9.45 17.49
C THR A 58 2.22 9.37 19.00
N PRO A 59 1.59 10.38 19.65
CA PRO A 59 1.30 10.33 21.09
C PRO A 59 0.37 9.19 21.52
N SER A 60 -0.34 8.56 20.57
CA SER A 60 -1.16 7.36 20.79
C SER A 60 -0.38 6.05 20.63
N GLY A 61 0.95 6.10 20.46
CA GLY A 61 1.82 4.93 20.33
C GLY A 61 1.85 4.32 18.92
N VAL A 62 1.21 4.95 17.93
CA VAL A 62 1.25 4.45 16.55
C VAL A 62 2.56 4.86 15.91
N VAL A 63 3.35 3.87 15.50
CA VAL A 63 4.60 4.04 14.75
C VAL A 63 4.31 3.96 13.25
N GLY A 64 4.81 4.91 12.48
CA GLY A 64 4.69 4.92 11.03
C GLY A 64 5.90 5.56 10.37
N ARG A 65 6.13 5.24 9.10
CA ARG A 65 7.18 5.87 8.29
C ARG A 65 6.89 7.36 8.14
N PHE A 66 7.87 8.20 8.45
CA PHE A 66 7.83 9.59 8.03
C PHE A 66 8.12 9.65 6.54
N THR A 67 7.14 10.12 5.76
CA THR A 67 7.21 10.07 4.30
C THR A 67 7.34 11.50 3.78
N ASP A 68 8.57 11.96 3.55
CA ASP A 68 8.80 13.22 2.84
C ASP A 68 8.62 13.06 1.32
N GLU A 69 8.87 14.12 0.55
CA GLU A 69 8.76 14.13 -0.91
C GLU A 69 9.63 13.04 -1.56
N THR A 70 10.91 12.97 -1.21
CA THR A 70 11.83 11.93 -1.72
C THR A 70 11.37 10.52 -1.36
N THR A 71 10.92 10.33 -0.12
CA THR A 71 10.39 9.03 0.32
C THR A 71 9.11 8.67 -0.43
N MET A 72 8.26 9.65 -0.76
CA MET A 72 7.04 9.42 -1.54
C MET A 72 7.36 8.97 -2.97
N GLU A 73 8.35 9.58 -3.63
CA GLU A 73 8.80 9.13 -4.96
C GLU A 73 9.25 7.66 -4.93
N VAL A 74 10.00 7.27 -3.90
CA VAL A 74 10.40 5.86 -3.71
C VAL A 74 9.19 4.97 -3.45
N PHE A 75 8.20 5.45 -2.70
CA PHE A 75 6.96 4.74 -2.46
C PHE A 75 6.21 4.45 -3.76
N GLU A 76 6.05 5.46 -4.62
CA GLU A 76 5.38 5.34 -5.92
C GLU A 76 6.10 4.32 -6.83
N MET A 77 7.43 4.41 -6.93
CA MET A 77 8.23 3.47 -7.72
C MET A 77 8.09 2.02 -7.22
N VAL A 78 8.19 1.81 -5.90
CA VAL A 78 8.12 0.48 -5.30
C VAL A 78 6.72 -0.11 -5.43
N PHE A 79 5.68 0.66 -5.15
CA PHE A 79 4.31 0.17 -5.23
C PHE A 79 3.90 -0.10 -6.67
N GLY A 80 4.32 0.72 -7.64
CA GLY A 80 4.15 0.42 -9.06
C GLY A 80 4.79 -0.91 -9.45
N HIS A 81 6.06 -1.11 -9.07
CA HIS A 81 6.76 -2.37 -9.34
C HIS A 81 6.06 -3.59 -8.72
N LEU A 82 5.68 -3.51 -7.44
CA LEU A 82 4.99 -4.61 -6.74
C LEU A 82 3.61 -4.90 -7.34
N ASN A 83 2.86 -3.85 -7.67
CA ASN A 83 1.55 -3.97 -8.30
C ASN A 83 1.66 -4.69 -9.65
N THR A 84 2.61 -4.28 -10.51
CA THR A 84 2.86 -4.95 -11.80
C THR A 84 3.21 -6.44 -11.62
N ARG A 85 4.01 -6.79 -10.60
CA ARG A 85 4.37 -8.20 -10.36
C ARG A 85 3.19 -9.04 -9.89
N LEU A 86 2.32 -8.49 -9.04
CA LEU A 86 1.11 -9.19 -8.58
C LEU A 86 0.11 -9.39 -9.72
N VAL A 87 -0.09 -8.37 -10.56
CA VAL A 87 -0.93 -8.48 -11.76
C VAL A 87 -0.39 -9.56 -12.70
N ALA A 88 0.91 -9.54 -13.00
CA ALA A 88 1.53 -10.55 -13.86
C ALA A 88 1.41 -11.97 -13.25
N GLY A 89 1.56 -12.09 -11.93
CA GLY A 89 1.37 -13.36 -11.22
C GLY A 89 -0.07 -13.88 -11.34
N LEU A 90 -1.07 -13.04 -11.07
CA LEU A 90 -2.49 -13.39 -11.21
C LEU A 90 -2.85 -13.77 -12.66
N GLN A 91 -2.34 -13.04 -13.65
CA GLN A 91 -2.52 -13.41 -15.06
C GLN A 91 -1.88 -14.75 -15.41
N SER A 92 -0.76 -15.10 -14.77
CA SER A 92 -0.14 -16.42 -14.94
C SER A 92 -0.99 -17.55 -14.35
N GLU A 93 -1.80 -17.25 -13.33
CA GLU A 93 -2.81 -18.15 -12.75
C GLU A 93 -4.15 -18.11 -13.52
N GLY A 94 -4.23 -17.43 -14.67
CA GLY A 94 -5.45 -17.36 -15.49
C GLY A 94 -6.48 -16.31 -15.07
N VAL A 95 -6.16 -15.44 -14.11
CA VAL A 95 -7.04 -14.36 -13.66
C VAL A 95 -6.80 -13.08 -14.47
N ASP A 96 -7.86 -12.50 -15.05
CA ASP A 96 -7.80 -11.21 -15.75
C ASP A 96 -7.68 -10.04 -14.77
N ALA A 97 -6.49 -9.86 -14.22
CA ALA A 97 -6.23 -8.88 -13.16
C ALA A 97 -5.92 -7.48 -13.70
N VAL A 98 -6.51 -6.46 -13.07
CA VAL A 98 -6.24 -5.04 -13.30
C VAL A 98 -5.59 -4.42 -12.07
N GLY A 99 -4.42 -3.79 -12.26
CA GLY A 99 -3.69 -3.07 -11.22
C GLY A 99 -4.08 -1.60 -11.14
N LEU A 100 -4.43 -1.11 -9.95
CA LEU A 100 -4.78 0.29 -9.70
C LEU A 100 -4.06 0.84 -8.46
N ASN A 101 -3.73 2.13 -8.49
CA ASN A 101 -3.32 2.94 -7.34
C ASN A 101 -4.50 3.77 -6.82
N GLY A 102 -4.35 4.31 -5.61
CA GLY A 102 -5.40 5.15 -5.00
C GLY A 102 -5.76 6.40 -5.82
N VAL A 103 -4.83 6.91 -6.64
CA VAL A 103 -5.04 8.10 -7.48
C VAL A 103 -5.88 7.81 -8.73
N ASP A 104 -5.89 6.56 -9.21
CA ASP A 104 -6.52 6.18 -10.46
C ASP A 104 -8.05 6.31 -10.33
N GLY A 105 -8.65 7.21 -11.12
CA GLY A 105 -10.07 7.54 -11.02
C GLY A 105 -10.50 8.03 -9.63
N THR A 106 -9.57 8.56 -8.82
CA THR A 106 -9.79 8.89 -7.40
C THR A 106 -10.31 7.67 -6.63
N LEU A 107 -9.71 6.50 -6.87
CA LEU A 107 -10.09 5.25 -6.21
C LEU A 107 -10.12 5.40 -4.70
N LEU A 108 -9.12 6.08 -4.13
CA LEU A 108 -9.01 6.36 -2.70
C LEU A 108 -8.80 7.86 -2.49
N TYR A 109 -9.54 8.44 -1.56
CA TYR A 109 -9.39 9.85 -1.19
C TYR A 109 -9.43 10.04 0.31
N GLY A 110 -8.65 11.01 0.81
CA GLY A 110 -8.75 11.50 2.17
C GLY A 110 -7.70 12.54 2.54
N PRO A 111 -7.81 13.15 3.73
CA PRO A 111 -6.95 14.26 4.12
C PRO A 111 -5.54 13.78 4.45
N ARG A 112 -4.56 14.52 3.92
CA ARG A 112 -3.15 14.45 4.34
C ARG A 112 -3.00 14.97 5.77
N LYS A 113 -2.17 14.29 6.56
CA LYS A 113 -1.67 14.77 7.85
C LYS A 113 -0.40 15.58 7.60
N SER A 114 -0.56 16.87 7.33
CA SER A 114 0.58 17.76 7.03
C SER A 114 1.56 17.94 8.21
N ALA A 115 1.15 17.53 9.41
CA ALA A 115 1.94 17.55 10.61
C ALA A 115 1.69 16.31 11.47
N VAL A 116 2.77 15.65 11.89
CA VAL A 116 2.74 14.55 12.84
C VAL A 116 3.28 15.06 14.17
N ARG A 117 2.51 14.83 15.24
CA ARG A 117 3.04 15.00 16.60
C ARG A 117 3.95 13.83 16.87
N VAL A 118 5.20 14.09 17.19
CA VAL A 118 6.20 13.08 17.47
C VAL A 118 6.66 13.22 18.92
N VAL A 119 6.94 12.09 19.57
CA VAL A 119 7.62 12.10 20.88
C VAL A 119 9.10 11.89 20.62
N LYS A 120 9.93 12.87 20.98
CA LYS A 120 11.39 12.77 20.93
C LYS A 120 11.94 13.16 22.29
N ASP A 121 12.67 12.25 22.93
CA ASP A 121 13.26 12.45 24.26
C ASP A 121 12.20 12.85 25.31
N GLY A 122 11.03 12.20 25.30
CA GLY A 122 9.91 12.50 26.19
C GLY A 122 9.18 13.82 25.89
N THR A 123 9.64 14.60 24.90
CA THR A 123 9.04 15.89 24.52
C THR A 123 8.18 15.75 23.27
N LYS A 124 6.96 16.31 23.31
CA LYS A 124 6.07 16.39 22.14
C LYS A 124 6.58 17.47 21.19
N LYS A 125 6.97 17.08 19.98
CA LYS A 125 7.36 17.98 18.89
C LYS A 125 6.37 17.85 17.73
N ILE A 126 6.27 18.91 16.93
CA ILE A 126 5.51 18.87 15.68
C ILE A 126 6.52 18.75 14.55
N ARG A 127 6.36 17.72 13.72
CA ARG A 127 7.11 17.58 12.48
C ARG A 127 6.18 17.80 11.30
N ARG A 128 6.62 18.63 10.35
CA ARG A 128 5.89 18.97 9.12
C ARG A 128 6.54 18.27 7.93
N GLY A 129 5.81 18.17 6.83
CA GLY A 129 6.31 17.61 5.57
C GLY A 129 6.00 16.13 5.39
N ASP A 130 5.24 15.51 6.31
CA ASP A 130 4.81 14.12 6.14
C ASP A 130 3.70 14.03 5.08
N HIS A 131 3.83 13.10 4.13
CA HIS A 131 2.89 12.81 3.06
C HIS A 131 1.97 11.62 3.40
N SER A 132 1.76 11.34 4.69
CA SER A 132 0.79 10.36 5.16
C SER A 132 -0.62 10.95 5.33
N GLY A 133 -1.63 10.08 5.46
CA GLY A 133 -3.02 10.50 5.58
C GLY A 133 -3.94 9.40 6.11
N THR A 134 -5.24 9.62 5.99
CA THR A 134 -6.26 8.58 6.24
C THR A 134 -7.23 8.56 5.07
N ILE A 135 -7.62 7.37 4.62
CA ILE A 135 -8.67 7.21 3.61
C ILE A 135 -10.03 7.54 4.24
N LYS A 136 -10.84 8.31 3.52
CA LYS A 136 -12.20 8.72 3.89
C LYS A 136 -13.24 8.34 2.86
N GLN A 137 -12.83 8.16 1.61
CA GLN A 137 -13.72 7.79 0.52
C GLN A 137 -13.04 6.75 -0.37
N VAL A 138 -13.86 5.85 -0.91
CA VAL A 138 -13.48 4.84 -1.90
C VAL A 138 -14.42 5.01 -3.09
N ASN A 139 -13.88 5.08 -4.31
CA ASN A 139 -14.68 5.07 -5.53
C ASN A 139 -15.18 3.65 -5.81
N GLY A 140 -16.28 3.27 -5.15
CA GLY A 140 -16.89 1.95 -5.31
C GLY A 140 -17.52 1.72 -6.68
N ASP A 141 -17.89 2.78 -7.40
CA ASP A 141 -18.46 2.65 -8.75
C ASP A 141 -17.39 2.23 -9.76
N LEU A 142 -16.18 2.78 -9.65
CA LEU A 142 -15.03 2.32 -10.44
C LEU A 142 -14.75 0.83 -10.21
N LEU A 143 -14.69 0.39 -8.95
CA LEU A 143 -14.47 -1.03 -8.64
C LEU A 143 -15.57 -1.93 -9.22
N ARG A 144 -16.84 -1.55 -9.05
CA ARG A 144 -17.98 -2.30 -9.60
C ARG A 144 -18.02 -2.34 -11.13
N SER A 145 -17.39 -1.39 -11.81
CA SER A 145 -17.32 -1.41 -13.28
C SER A 145 -16.28 -2.39 -13.83
N LEU A 146 -15.37 -2.85 -12.98
CA LEU A 146 -14.27 -3.76 -13.34
C LEU A 146 -14.50 -5.20 -12.83
N LEU A 147 -15.39 -5.40 -11.85
CA LEU A 147 -15.75 -6.69 -11.23
C LEU A 147 -17.04 -7.26 -11.83
#